data_AF-A0A317U515-F1
#
_entry.id   AF-A0A317U515-F1
#
_cell.length_a   1.000
_cell.length_b   1.000
_cell.length_c   1.000
_cell.angle_alpha   90.00
_cell.angle_beta   90.00
_cell.angle_gamma   90.00
#
_symmetry.space_group_name_H-M   'P 1'
#
loop_
_entity.id
_entity.type
_entity.pdbx_description
1 polymer ?
#
loop_
_entity_poly.entity_id
_entity_poly.type
_entity_poly.pdbx_seq_one_letter_code
_entity_poly.pdbx_strand_id
1 'polypeptide(L)'
;MSREKINQDIAKFLNKKMQETWNFKGKWTANADGVAYKIAKEDYDKDNIHHNVLFGEKLSKTQESPPAYEAVYTKPSELIEFLKKIEEQEMAEKYQQAIEEENKNIASKLIQLMKNDNVQWDSDVDGVFSTTTLDIDTSGYKYAEAPLLNRAKQDHAQRSHNDIFLKVPVKPKITSIKEKDGQTNQVEIKASYSNGTDLEKLHSKIDTALKSKVTRTNTSQVKADLAAIKSQDPRMKEMHSELLEKIRQFCEPYSNVDGLKKMKDIATYSDSPMQSLIEVIQLADWKKSDSDFTKGWHNKMRGRAPEVEEFYQNLAKLELNNPESVKEFINSLNKDKTQDNAPNNNFG
;
A
#
# COMPACT_ATOMS: atom_id res chain seq x y z
N MET A 1 -20.80 0.31 4.21
CA MET A 1 -21.29 1.11 3.07
C MET A 1 -20.06 1.55 2.29
N SER A 2 -20.04 1.51 0.95
CA SER A 2 -18.86 1.91 0.17
C SER A 2 -18.90 3.40 -0.21
N ARG A 3 -17.73 4.01 -0.41
CA ARG A 3 -17.59 5.39 -0.89
C ARG A 3 -18.40 5.66 -2.15
N GLU A 4 -18.32 4.78 -3.15
CA GLU A 4 -19.11 4.91 -4.37
C GLU A 4 -20.61 4.95 -4.07
N LYS A 5 -21.09 4.11 -3.16
CA LYS A 5 -22.51 4.08 -2.80
C LYS A 5 -22.97 5.39 -2.16
N ILE A 6 -22.16 5.97 -1.28
CA ILE A 6 -22.42 7.28 -0.66
C ILE A 6 -22.51 8.37 -1.75
N ASN A 7 -21.55 8.41 -2.67
CA ASN A 7 -21.53 9.39 -3.77
C ASN A 7 -22.71 9.20 -4.74
N GLN A 8 -23.10 7.95 -5.06
CA GLN A 8 -24.26 7.64 -5.90
C GLN A 8 -25.56 8.12 -5.28
N ASP A 9 -25.72 8.03 -3.95
CA ASP A 9 -26.93 8.49 -3.27
C ASP A 9 -27.03 10.02 -3.30
N ILE A 10 -25.91 10.74 -3.19
CA ILE A 10 -25.89 12.20 -3.41
C ILE A 10 -26.14 12.58 -4.87
N ALA A 11 -25.55 11.89 -5.84
CA ALA A 11 -25.82 12.15 -7.25
C ALA A 11 -27.31 11.97 -7.59
N LYS A 12 -27.98 10.96 -7.02
CA LYS A 12 -29.42 10.74 -7.19
C LYS A 12 -30.24 11.88 -6.58
N PHE A 13 -29.87 12.30 -5.38
CA PHE A 13 -30.49 13.44 -4.72
C PHE A 13 -30.36 14.72 -5.57
N LEU A 14 -29.16 15.04 -6.03
CA LEU A 14 -28.89 16.21 -6.85
C LEU A 14 -29.63 16.18 -8.20
N ASN A 15 -29.70 15.00 -8.86
CA ASN A 15 -30.52 14.84 -10.07
C ASN A 15 -31.99 15.17 -9.82
N LYS A 16 -32.57 14.66 -8.73
CA LYS A 16 -33.95 14.94 -8.35
C LYS A 16 -34.16 16.43 -8.10
N LYS A 17 -33.27 17.06 -7.31
CA LYS A 17 -33.33 18.48 -7.00
C LYS A 17 -33.26 19.34 -8.26
N MET A 18 -32.34 19.02 -9.18
CA MET A 18 -32.20 19.75 -10.44
C MET A 18 -33.45 19.67 -11.32
N GLN A 19 -34.07 18.50 -11.42
CA GLN A 19 -35.27 18.32 -12.22
C GLN A 19 -36.47 19.03 -11.59
N GLU A 20 -36.66 18.91 -10.28
CA GLU A 20 -37.83 19.45 -9.57
C GLU A 20 -37.74 20.95 -9.30
N THR A 21 -36.55 21.48 -9.03
CA THR A 21 -36.36 22.87 -8.58
C THR A 21 -35.89 23.80 -9.70
N TRP A 22 -34.95 23.34 -10.53
CA TRP A 22 -34.30 24.20 -11.53
C TRP A 22 -34.65 23.84 -12.98
N ASN A 23 -35.35 22.73 -13.21
CA ASN A 23 -35.71 22.22 -14.53
C ASN A 23 -34.52 22.11 -15.50
N PHE A 24 -33.34 21.77 -14.96
CA PHE A 24 -32.13 21.60 -15.77
C PHE A 24 -32.10 20.22 -16.43
N LYS A 25 -31.54 20.17 -17.64
CA LYS A 25 -31.37 18.93 -18.42
C LYS A 25 -30.06 18.19 -18.18
N GLY A 26 -29.13 18.79 -17.43
CA GLY A 26 -27.89 18.12 -17.09
C GLY A 26 -28.10 16.95 -16.13
N LYS A 27 -27.06 16.13 -15.99
CA LYS A 27 -27.10 14.91 -15.20
C LYS A 27 -25.92 14.86 -14.23
N TRP A 28 -26.21 14.49 -13.00
CA TRP A 28 -25.22 14.12 -12.00
C TRP A 28 -24.87 12.63 -12.12
N THR A 29 -23.59 12.33 -12.13
CA THR A 29 -23.01 10.98 -12.07
C THR A 29 -22.07 10.89 -10.88
N ALA A 30 -21.77 9.67 -10.45
CA ALA A 30 -20.87 9.43 -9.34
C ALA A 30 -20.08 8.15 -9.55
N ASN A 31 -18.90 8.12 -8.94
CA ASN A 31 -18.06 6.95 -8.75
C ASN A 31 -17.43 7.02 -7.35
N ALA A 32 -16.45 6.15 -7.05
CA ALA A 32 -15.73 6.22 -5.78
C ALA A 32 -14.99 7.56 -5.59
N ASP A 33 -14.40 8.13 -6.64
CA ASP A 33 -13.57 9.33 -6.55
C ASP A 33 -14.35 10.65 -6.40
N GLY A 34 -15.66 10.66 -6.68
CA GLY A 34 -16.47 11.84 -6.46
C GLY A 34 -17.78 11.86 -7.24
N VAL A 35 -18.29 13.07 -7.41
CA VAL A 35 -19.55 13.37 -8.09
C VAL A 35 -19.29 14.40 -9.20
N ALA A 36 -19.88 14.19 -10.38
CA ALA A 36 -19.75 15.10 -11.51
C ALA A 36 -21.13 15.49 -12.05
N TYR A 37 -21.30 16.76 -12.39
CA TYR A 37 -22.43 17.27 -13.17
C TYR A 37 -22.00 17.43 -14.62
N LYS A 38 -22.82 16.96 -15.56
CA LYS A 38 -22.56 17.08 -17.00
C LYS A 38 -23.80 17.56 -17.75
N ILE A 39 -23.62 18.50 -18.66
CA ILE A 39 -24.69 19.06 -19.51
C ILE A 39 -24.20 19.22 -20.95
N ALA A 40 -25.06 18.89 -21.91
CA ALA A 40 -24.78 19.11 -23.34
C ALA A 40 -24.62 20.61 -23.64
N LYS A 41 -23.72 20.96 -24.56
CA LYS A 41 -23.47 22.36 -24.90
C LYS A 41 -24.76 23.10 -25.30
N GLU A 42 -25.63 22.48 -26.09
CA GLU A 42 -26.85 23.10 -26.60
C GLU A 42 -27.84 23.44 -25.49
N ASP A 43 -27.84 22.68 -24.40
CA ASP A 43 -28.71 22.96 -23.25
C ASP A 43 -28.05 23.92 -22.25
N TYR A 44 -26.71 23.91 -22.12
CA TYR A 44 -25.98 24.93 -21.37
C TYR A 44 -26.15 26.32 -22.01
N ASP A 45 -25.97 26.43 -23.33
CA ASP A 45 -26.04 27.72 -24.04
C ASP A 45 -27.42 28.39 -23.92
N LYS A 46 -28.49 27.60 -23.68
CA LYS A 46 -29.85 28.12 -23.44
C LYS A 46 -30.03 28.74 -22.05
N ASP A 47 -29.23 28.34 -21.07
CA ASP A 47 -29.39 28.75 -19.67
C ASP A 47 -28.05 28.94 -18.95
N ASN A 48 -27.10 29.59 -19.64
CA ASN A 48 -25.74 29.74 -19.15
C ASN A 48 -25.66 30.60 -17.88
N ILE A 49 -26.59 31.55 -17.68
CA ILE A 49 -26.61 32.43 -16.51
C ILE A 49 -26.83 31.61 -15.24
N HIS A 50 -27.89 30.79 -15.17
CA HIS A 50 -28.17 30.02 -13.95
C HIS A 50 -27.10 28.95 -13.69
N HIS A 51 -26.55 28.33 -14.74
CA HIS A 51 -25.43 27.41 -14.61
C HIS A 51 -24.18 28.10 -14.04
N ASN A 52 -23.84 29.29 -14.52
CA ASN A 52 -22.70 30.04 -14.00
C ASN A 52 -22.94 30.53 -12.56
N VAL A 53 -24.17 30.87 -12.19
CA VAL A 53 -24.53 31.19 -10.79
C VAL A 53 -24.29 29.99 -9.87
N LEU A 54 -24.71 28.79 -10.30
CA LEU A 54 -24.60 27.58 -9.48
C LEU A 54 -23.18 27.01 -9.42
N PHE A 55 -22.52 26.90 -10.57
CA PHE A 55 -21.23 26.21 -10.69
C PHE A 55 -20.02 27.13 -10.79
N GLY A 56 -20.19 28.35 -11.33
CA GLY A 56 -19.11 29.31 -11.54
C GLY A 56 -17.91 28.69 -12.25
N GLU A 57 -16.72 28.94 -11.72
CA GLU A 57 -15.44 28.48 -12.27
C GLU A 57 -15.26 26.95 -12.27
N LYS A 58 -16.08 26.19 -11.53
CA LYS A 58 -16.02 24.72 -11.55
C LYS A 58 -16.54 24.14 -12.86
N LEU A 59 -17.34 24.90 -13.61
CA LEU A 59 -17.88 24.44 -14.89
C LEU A 59 -16.85 24.63 -16.00
N SER A 60 -16.48 23.53 -16.64
CA SER A 60 -15.47 23.53 -17.71
C SER A 60 -15.98 22.80 -18.94
N LYS A 61 -15.57 23.25 -20.13
CA LYS A 61 -15.96 22.62 -21.39
C LYS A 61 -15.13 21.35 -21.61
N THR A 62 -15.79 20.23 -21.88
CA THR A 62 -15.14 18.96 -22.21
C THR A 62 -14.60 18.96 -23.64
N GLN A 63 -13.57 18.15 -23.90
CA GLN A 63 -12.99 17.94 -25.23
C GLN A 63 -13.75 16.88 -26.07
N GLU A 64 -14.91 16.44 -25.60
CA GLU A 64 -15.69 15.40 -26.25
C GLU A 64 -16.44 15.92 -27.50
N SER A 65 -16.87 14.98 -28.35
CA SER A 65 -17.74 15.26 -29.50
C SER A 65 -19.02 14.41 -29.37
N PRO A 66 -20.21 15.02 -29.22
CA PRO A 66 -20.46 16.47 -29.14
C PRO A 66 -19.93 17.11 -27.83
N PRO A 67 -19.61 18.43 -27.84
CA PRO A 67 -19.06 19.10 -26.68
C PRO A 67 -20.07 19.19 -25.53
N ALA A 68 -19.58 19.07 -24.31
CA ALA A 68 -20.36 19.22 -23.09
C ALA A 68 -19.69 20.20 -22.13
N TYR A 69 -20.41 20.58 -21.08
CA TYR A 69 -19.85 21.25 -19.91
C TYR A 69 -19.95 20.32 -18.70
N GLU A 70 -18.93 20.35 -17.86
CA GLU A 70 -18.79 19.48 -16.70
C GLU A 70 -18.29 20.24 -15.48
N ALA A 71 -18.88 19.97 -14.32
CA ALA A 71 -18.40 20.38 -13.01
C ALA A 71 -18.11 19.15 -12.16
N VAL A 72 -16.87 19.00 -11.69
CA VAL A 72 -16.41 17.81 -10.97
C VAL A 72 -16.05 18.15 -9.53
N TYR A 73 -16.57 17.36 -8.61
CA TYR A 73 -16.31 17.44 -7.17
C TYR A 73 -15.61 16.16 -6.73
N THR A 74 -14.27 16.20 -6.68
CA THR A 74 -13.42 15.08 -6.26
C THR A 74 -13.08 15.12 -4.77
N LYS A 75 -13.27 16.28 -4.13
CA LYS A 75 -13.12 16.44 -2.68
C LYS A 75 -14.49 16.49 -2.01
N PRO A 76 -14.73 15.67 -0.98
CA PRO A 76 -15.96 15.74 -0.19
C PRO A 76 -16.26 17.13 0.38
N SER A 77 -15.25 17.86 0.85
CA SER A 77 -15.41 19.24 1.36
C SER A 77 -16.04 20.19 0.33
N GLU A 78 -15.57 20.16 -0.92
CA GLU A 78 -16.12 20.98 -2.01
C GLU A 78 -17.58 20.64 -2.32
N LEU A 79 -17.95 19.36 -2.26
CA LEU A 79 -19.33 18.93 -2.47
C LEU A 79 -20.24 19.36 -1.30
N ILE A 80 -19.73 19.32 -0.07
CA ILE A 80 -20.43 19.82 1.12
C ILE A 80 -20.70 21.32 1.00
N GLU A 81 -19.69 22.10 0.59
CA GLU A 81 -19.86 23.53 0.32
C GLU A 81 -20.88 23.79 -0.77
N PHE A 82 -20.88 22.99 -1.84
CA PHE A 82 -21.88 23.07 -2.89
C PHE A 82 -23.30 22.77 -2.37
N LEU A 83 -23.48 21.72 -1.57
CA LEU A 83 -24.77 21.39 -0.96
C LEU A 83 -25.29 22.53 -0.06
N LYS A 84 -24.41 23.14 0.73
CA LYS A 84 -24.75 24.32 1.55
C LYS A 84 -25.12 25.52 0.69
N LYS A 85 -24.40 25.75 -0.42
CA LYS A 85 -24.69 26.84 -1.37
C LYS A 85 -26.08 26.72 -1.99
N ILE A 86 -26.57 25.50 -2.20
CA ILE A 86 -27.91 25.25 -2.74
C ILE A 86 -28.99 25.07 -1.66
N GLU A 87 -28.68 25.51 -0.43
CA GLU A 87 -29.57 25.48 0.74
C GLU A 87 -29.96 24.06 1.21
N GLU A 88 -29.15 23.05 0.89
CA GLU A 88 -29.37 21.65 1.27
C GLU A 88 -28.53 21.24 2.49
N GLN A 89 -28.71 21.98 3.58
CA GLN A 89 -27.92 21.82 4.82
C GLN A 89 -28.03 20.41 5.42
N GLU A 90 -29.24 19.86 5.53
CA GLU A 90 -29.46 18.51 6.10
C GLU A 90 -28.74 17.43 5.27
N MET A 91 -28.78 17.56 3.94
CA MET A 91 -28.08 16.62 3.06
C MET A 91 -26.56 16.78 3.15
N ALA A 92 -26.07 18.02 3.28
CA ALA A 92 -24.66 18.31 3.49
C ALA A 92 -24.13 17.65 4.77
N GLU A 93 -24.87 17.76 5.87
CA GLU A 93 -24.54 17.14 7.15
C GLU A 93 -24.57 15.61 7.08
N LYS A 94 -25.60 15.05 6.45
CA LYS A 94 -25.71 13.60 6.27
C LYS A 94 -24.56 13.03 5.43
N TYR A 95 -24.18 13.73 4.36
CA TYR A 95 -23.04 13.35 3.54
C TYR A 95 -21.73 13.44 4.33
N GLN A 96 -21.49 14.56 5.02
CA GLN A 96 -20.32 14.76 5.86
C GLN A 96 -20.17 13.64 6.89
N GLN A 97 -21.23 13.32 7.64
CA GLN A 97 -21.22 12.26 8.65
C GLN A 97 -20.88 10.89 8.05
N ALA A 98 -21.48 10.52 6.91
CA ALA A 98 -21.22 9.24 6.27
C ALA A 98 -19.75 9.11 5.82
N ILE A 99 -19.18 10.19 5.30
CA ILE A 99 -17.80 10.25 4.82
C ILE A 99 -16.80 10.20 6.00
N GLU A 100 -17.05 11.00 7.04
CA GLU A 100 -16.23 11.02 8.25
C GLU A 100 -16.28 9.68 8.98
N GLU A 101 -17.44 9.03 9.07
CA GLU A 101 -17.57 7.70 9.68
C GLU A 101 -16.76 6.65 8.92
N GLU A 102 -16.82 6.64 7.59
CA GLU A 102 -16.00 5.74 6.78
C GLU A 102 -14.51 6.00 6.98
N ASN A 103 -14.07 7.27 6.87
CA ASN A 103 -12.66 7.64 7.01
C ASN A 103 -12.13 7.30 8.40
N LYS A 104 -12.89 7.59 9.45
CA LYS A 104 -12.55 7.28 10.85
C LYS A 104 -12.45 5.78 11.09
N ASN A 105 -13.33 4.99 10.48
CA ASN A 105 -13.28 3.54 10.58
C ASN A 105 -12.00 2.98 9.91
N ILE A 106 -11.68 3.46 8.70
CA ILE A 106 -10.45 3.09 8.00
C ILE A 106 -9.21 3.49 8.83
N ALA A 107 -9.15 4.72 9.34
CA ALA A 107 -8.04 5.20 10.17
C ALA A 107 -7.88 4.34 11.44
N SER A 108 -8.98 4.02 12.14
CA SER A 108 -8.96 3.16 13.34
C SER A 108 -8.39 1.77 13.03
N LYS A 109 -8.78 1.18 11.90
CA LYS A 109 -8.26 -0.10 11.43
C LYS A 109 -6.77 -0.02 11.07
N LEU A 110 -6.32 1.09 10.47
CA LEU A 110 -4.89 1.32 10.19
C LEU A 110 -4.08 1.48 11.48
N ILE A 111 -4.59 2.19 12.48
CA ILE A 111 -3.97 2.30 13.81
C ILE A 111 -3.76 0.90 14.41
N GLN A 112 -4.78 0.04 14.35
CA GLN A 112 -4.67 -1.34 14.83
C GLN A 112 -3.66 -2.15 14.00
N LEU A 113 -3.68 -2.00 12.67
CA LEU A 113 -2.79 -2.69 11.75
C LEU A 113 -1.33 -2.24 11.88
N MET A 114 -1.08 -1.01 12.35
CA MET A 114 0.25 -0.38 12.41
C MET A 114 0.69 -0.03 13.84
N LYS A 115 0.01 -0.57 14.87
CA LYS A 115 0.21 -0.23 16.29
C LYS A 115 1.68 -0.22 16.77
N ASN A 116 2.56 -0.99 16.15
CA ASN A 116 3.96 -1.15 16.57
C ASN A 116 4.96 -0.46 15.64
N ASP A 117 4.48 0.27 14.63
CA ASP A 117 5.28 0.75 13.50
C ASP A 117 5.53 2.28 13.57
N ASN A 118 5.23 2.93 14.72
CA ASN A 118 5.41 4.37 14.96
C ASN A 118 4.77 5.28 13.90
N VAL A 119 3.72 4.82 13.22
CA VAL A 119 2.94 5.61 12.28
C VAL A 119 1.72 6.17 12.99
N GLN A 120 1.56 7.48 12.96
CA GLN A 120 0.35 8.16 13.40
C GLN A 120 -0.63 8.20 12.23
N TRP A 121 -1.88 7.85 12.49
CA TRP A 121 -2.96 7.92 11.52
C TRP A 121 -4.07 8.83 12.04
N ASP A 122 -4.60 9.64 11.15
CA ASP A 122 -5.73 10.53 11.41
C ASP A 122 -6.66 10.56 10.19
N SER A 123 -7.83 11.17 10.35
CA SER A 123 -8.82 11.30 9.29
C SER A 123 -9.64 12.57 9.43
N ASP A 124 -10.01 13.14 8.31
CA ASP A 124 -11.02 14.20 8.21
C ASP A 124 -12.02 13.85 7.10
N VAL A 125 -12.79 14.82 6.65
CA VAL A 125 -13.79 14.64 5.58
C VAL A 125 -13.14 14.35 4.21
N ASP A 126 -11.94 14.84 3.95
CA ASP A 126 -11.26 14.75 2.66
C ASP A 126 -10.35 13.52 2.55
N GLY A 127 -10.05 12.84 3.65
CA GLY A 127 -9.37 11.56 3.56
C GLY A 127 -8.83 11.00 4.86
N VAL A 128 -7.88 10.08 4.69
CA VAL A 128 -7.14 9.42 5.77
C VAL A 128 -5.65 9.71 5.58
N PHE A 129 -5.00 10.17 6.64
CA PHE A 129 -3.64 10.71 6.61
C PHE A 129 -2.75 9.95 7.58
N SER A 130 -1.48 9.80 7.20
CA SER A 130 -0.45 9.28 8.06
C SER A 130 0.69 10.27 8.22
N THR A 131 1.26 10.32 9.42
CA THR A 131 2.53 10.97 9.71
C THR A 131 3.48 9.95 10.33
N THR A 132 4.70 9.90 9.82
CA THR A 132 5.78 9.08 10.39
C THR A 132 7.08 9.88 10.39
N THR A 133 7.95 9.59 11.34
CA THR A 133 9.28 10.19 11.43
C THR A 133 10.33 9.12 11.21
N LEU A 134 11.31 9.41 10.36
CA LEU A 134 12.48 8.55 10.15
C LEU A 134 13.74 9.27 10.60
N ASP A 135 14.58 8.53 11.32
CA ASP A 135 15.97 8.90 11.55
C ASP A 135 16.78 8.56 10.29
N ILE A 136 17.56 9.53 9.81
CA ILE A 136 18.48 9.38 8.69
C ILE A 136 19.91 9.48 9.22
N ASP A 137 20.70 8.45 8.96
CA ASP A 137 22.13 8.52 9.19
C ASP A 137 22.78 9.47 8.17
N THR A 138 23.12 10.66 8.64
CA THR A 138 23.79 11.70 7.84
C THR A 138 25.31 11.66 7.98
N SER A 139 25.87 10.71 8.72
CA SER A 139 27.31 10.65 9.03
C SER A 139 28.20 10.53 7.79
N GLY A 140 27.72 9.86 6.73
CA GLY A 140 28.36 9.74 5.42
C GLY A 140 28.29 10.99 4.54
N TYR A 141 27.50 12.01 4.94
CA TYR A 141 27.26 13.23 4.16
C TYR A 141 27.84 14.48 4.80
N LYS A 142 28.77 14.34 5.77
CA LYS A 142 29.39 15.44 6.54
C LYS A 142 29.98 16.58 5.69
N TYR A 143 30.28 16.34 4.43
CA TYR A 143 30.88 17.30 3.50
C TYR A 143 30.03 17.56 2.24
N ALA A 144 28.80 17.04 2.18
CA ALA A 144 27.91 17.27 1.05
C ALA A 144 27.27 18.67 1.14
N GLU A 145 27.15 19.35 0.00
CA GLU A 145 26.40 20.61 -0.08
C GLU A 145 24.93 20.38 0.33
N ALA A 146 24.33 21.35 1.02
CA ALA A 146 22.96 21.24 1.56
C ALA A 146 21.90 20.73 0.55
N PRO A 147 21.91 21.13 -0.74
CA PRO A 147 20.96 20.60 -1.72
C PRO A 147 21.11 19.10 -2.00
N LEU A 148 22.35 18.58 -2.01
CA LEU A 148 22.63 17.16 -2.24
C LEU A 148 22.23 16.31 -1.03
N LEU A 149 22.48 16.83 0.17
CA LEU A 149 22.03 16.21 1.41
C LEU A 149 20.50 16.11 1.47
N ASN A 150 19.79 17.17 1.10
CA ASN A 150 18.32 17.18 1.09
C ASN A 150 17.74 16.18 0.08
N ARG A 151 18.34 16.07 -1.11
CA ARG A 151 17.95 15.07 -2.10
C ARG A 151 18.17 13.65 -1.60
N ALA A 152 19.32 13.36 -0.99
CA ALA A 152 19.61 12.05 -0.43
C ALA A 152 18.60 11.67 0.69
N LYS A 153 18.21 12.64 1.52
CA LYS A 153 17.17 12.44 2.55
C LYS A 153 15.81 12.12 1.94
N GLN A 154 15.40 12.83 0.89
CA GLN A 154 14.16 12.55 0.17
C GLN A 154 14.18 11.17 -0.50
N ASP A 155 15.28 10.80 -1.16
CA ASP A 155 15.43 9.49 -1.80
C ASP A 155 15.43 8.35 -0.78
N HIS A 156 16.02 8.56 0.40
CA HIS A 156 15.96 7.60 1.50
C HIS A 156 14.52 7.45 2.02
N ALA A 157 13.86 8.56 2.37
CA ALA A 157 12.48 8.59 2.82
C ALA A 157 11.51 7.92 1.84
N GLN A 158 11.68 8.16 0.54
CA GLN A 158 10.86 7.56 -0.52
C GLN A 158 11.04 6.05 -0.61
N ARG A 159 12.25 5.54 -0.36
CA ARG A 159 12.53 4.09 -0.30
C ARG A 159 11.90 3.47 0.94
N SER A 160 12.16 4.06 2.11
CA SER A 160 11.64 3.59 3.40
C SER A 160 10.11 3.62 3.48
N HIS A 161 9.44 4.52 2.75
CA HIS A 161 7.97 4.54 2.65
C HIS A 161 7.39 3.18 2.27
N ASN A 162 8.03 2.47 1.34
CA ASN A 162 7.54 1.16 0.92
C ASN A 162 7.62 0.10 2.02
N ASP A 163 8.59 0.24 2.92
CA ASP A 163 8.88 -0.71 3.99
C ASP A 163 8.00 -0.41 5.22
N ILE A 164 7.82 0.88 5.55
CA ILE A 164 6.91 1.33 6.61
C ILE A 164 5.50 0.81 6.34
N PHE A 165 5.00 0.96 5.11
CA PHE A 165 3.64 0.57 4.76
C PHE A 165 3.54 -0.85 4.17
N LEU A 166 4.55 -1.71 4.39
CA LEU A 166 4.56 -3.07 3.86
C LEU A 166 3.33 -3.89 4.30
N LYS A 167 2.86 -3.65 5.53
CA LYS A 167 1.70 -4.33 6.13
C LYS A 167 0.37 -3.81 5.60
N VAL A 168 0.36 -2.68 4.89
CA VAL A 168 -0.86 -2.02 4.43
C VAL A 168 -1.19 -2.49 3.00
N PRO A 169 -2.38 -3.05 2.75
CA PRO A 169 -2.70 -3.71 1.48
C PRO A 169 -2.84 -2.75 0.29
N VAL A 170 -2.99 -1.46 0.54
CA VAL A 170 -2.98 -0.37 -0.44
C VAL A 170 -2.06 0.71 0.12
N LYS A 171 -1.02 1.10 -0.61
CA LYS A 171 -0.03 2.05 -0.09
C LYS A 171 -0.59 3.48 -0.13
N PRO A 172 -0.41 4.28 0.93
CA PRO A 172 -0.77 5.69 0.89
C PRO A 172 0.20 6.43 -0.03
N LYS A 173 -0.26 7.53 -0.64
CA LYS A 173 0.59 8.39 -1.49
C LYS A 173 1.32 9.38 -0.61
N ILE A 174 2.62 9.54 -0.81
CA ILE A 174 3.38 10.58 -0.11
C ILE A 174 2.88 11.95 -0.57
N THR A 175 2.52 12.79 0.39
CA THR A 175 2.10 14.18 0.17
C THR A 175 3.18 15.17 0.56
N SER A 176 4.08 14.80 1.49
CA SER A 176 5.18 15.65 1.88
C SER A 176 6.33 14.85 2.51
N ILE A 177 7.55 15.29 2.25
CA ILE A 177 8.76 14.88 2.96
C ILE A 177 9.49 16.15 3.37
N LYS A 178 9.67 16.37 4.67
CA LYS A 178 10.32 17.57 5.20
C LYS A 178 11.26 17.20 6.33
N GLU A 179 12.30 18.00 6.52
CA GLU A 179 13.07 17.92 7.77
C GLU A 179 12.16 18.24 8.94
N LYS A 180 12.32 17.49 10.02
CA LYS A 180 11.56 17.75 11.24
C LYS A 180 12.16 18.99 11.91
N ASP A 181 11.29 19.90 12.34
CA ASP A 181 11.69 21.20 12.88
C ASP A 181 12.82 21.08 13.92
N GLY A 182 13.95 21.73 13.64
CA GLY A 182 15.11 21.77 14.52
C GLY A 182 15.95 20.48 14.60
N GLN A 183 15.65 19.44 13.80
CA GLN A 183 16.37 18.16 13.82
C GLN A 183 16.90 17.77 12.45
N THR A 184 18.18 18.08 12.18
CA THR A 184 18.83 17.87 10.88
C THR A 184 18.91 16.40 10.44
N ASN A 185 18.70 15.45 11.34
CA ASN A 185 18.79 14.02 11.05
C ASN A 185 17.43 13.31 11.05
N GLN A 186 16.33 14.05 11.19
CA GLN A 186 14.99 13.47 11.13
C GLN A 186 14.20 14.05 9.96
N VAL A 187 13.49 13.16 9.26
CA VAL A 187 12.51 13.56 8.26
C VAL A 187 11.12 13.14 8.70
N GLU A 188 10.18 14.05 8.54
CA GLU A 188 8.76 13.77 8.63
C GLU A 188 8.24 13.41 7.24
N ILE A 189 7.60 12.24 7.15
CA ILE A 189 6.88 11.80 5.96
C ILE A 189 5.39 11.92 6.25
N LYS A 190 4.70 12.69 5.42
CA LYS A 190 3.24 12.71 5.35
C LYS A 190 2.78 11.94 4.13
N ALA A 191 1.78 11.11 4.33
CA ALA A 191 1.14 10.36 3.26
C ALA A 191 -0.37 10.31 3.47
N SER A 192 -1.14 10.06 2.41
CA SER A 192 -2.61 10.06 2.49
C SER A 192 -3.29 9.14 1.49
N TYR A 193 -4.56 8.86 1.80
CA TYR A 193 -5.58 8.39 0.86
C TYR A 193 -6.59 9.52 0.68
N SER A 194 -6.44 10.28 -0.39
CA SER A 194 -7.27 11.45 -0.70
C SER A 194 -8.20 11.24 -1.90
N ASN A 195 -8.23 10.04 -2.47
CA ASN A 195 -9.19 9.65 -3.51
C ASN A 195 -10.04 8.49 -2.98
N GLY A 196 -11.28 8.40 -3.46
CA GLY A 196 -12.19 7.40 -2.96
C GLY A 196 -11.91 5.99 -3.47
N THR A 197 -11.36 5.85 -4.69
CA THR A 197 -10.98 4.54 -5.25
C THR A 197 -9.93 3.83 -4.39
N ASP A 198 -8.89 4.52 -3.92
CA ASP A 198 -7.86 3.92 -3.08
C ASP A 198 -8.41 3.63 -1.67
N LEU A 199 -9.28 4.50 -1.13
CA LEU A 199 -10.00 4.26 0.13
C LEU A 199 -10.90 3.02 0.08
N GLU A 200 -11.65 2.83 -1.01
CA GLU A 200 -12.54 1.68 -1.17
C GLU A 200 -11.77 0.36 -1.35
N LYS A 201 -10.67 0.40 -2.12
CA LYS A 201 -9.73 -0.72 -2.22
C LYS A 201 -9.07 -1.04 -0.88
N LEU A 202 -8.77 -0.02 -0.08
CA LEU A 202 -8.21 -0.21 1.26
C LEU A 202 -9.24 -0.83 2.20
N HIS A 203 -10.45 -0.25 2.25
CA HIS A 203 -11.56 -0.71 3.08
C HIS A 203 -11.88 -2.19 2.80
N SER A 204 -11.93 -2.61 1.54
CA SER A 204 -12.21 -4.00 1.16
C SER A 204 -11.10 -5.00 1.55
N LYS A 205 -9.88 -4.54 1.81
CA LYS A 205 -8.72 -5.41 2.10
C LYS A 205 -8.24 -5.33 3.54
N ILE A 206 -8.50 -4.22 4.23
CA ILE A 206 -7.92 -3.95 5.55
C ILE A 206 -8.43 -4.93 6.63
N ASP A 207 -9.67 -5.40 6.52
CA ASP A 207 -10.21 -6.42 7.45
C ASP A 207 -9.52 -7.77 7.29
N THR A 208 -9.19 -8.16 6.05
CA THR A 208 -8.40 -9.35 5.77
C THR A 208 -6.98 -9.21 6.32
N ALA A 209 -6.36 -8.04 6.15
CA ALA A 209 -5.03 -7.75 6.70
C ALA A 209 -5.01 -7.73 8.23
N LEU A 210 -6.07 -7.24 8.87
CA LEU A 210 -6.23 -7.28 10.33
C LEU A 210 -6.42 -8.70 10.83
N LYS A 211 -7.27 -9.50 10.18
CA LYS A 211 -7.48 -10.91 10.53
C LYS A 211 -6.20 -11.72 10.38
N SER A 212 -5.44 -11.53 9.30
CA SER A 212 -4.15 -12.20 9.12
C SER A 212 -3.11 -11.72 10.14
N LYS A 213 -3.19 -10.47 10.61
CA LYS A 213 -2.34 -9.96 11.70
C LYS A 213 -2.71 -10.54 13.07
N VAL A 214 -3.98 -10.85 13.34
CA VAL A 214 -4.43 -11.55 14.56
C VAL A 214 -3.92 -12.99 14.61
N THR A 215 -3.69 -13.62 13.46
CA THR A 215 -2.98 -14.90 13.36
C THR A 215 -1.45 -14.77 13.36
N ARG A 216 -0.91 -13.54 13.23
CA ARG A 216 0.53 -13.22 13.18
C ARG A 216 1.02 -12.51 14.44
N THR A 217 0.65 -13.00 15.62
CA THR A 217 1.22 -12.62 16.92
C THR A 217 2.71 -13.01 17.08
N ASN A 218 3.45 -13.26 16.00
CA ASN A 218 4.87 -13.58 16.03
C ASN A 218 5.79 -12.36 15.90
N THR A 219 5.27 -11.13 15.75
CA THR A 219 6.15 -9.94 15.80
C THR A 219 6.72 -9.69 17.20
N SER A 220 6.03 -10.18 18.25
CA SER A 220 6.54 -10.20 19.62
C SER A 220 7.69 -11.22 19.77
N GLN A 221 7.61 -12.35 19.06
CA GLN A 221 8.68 -13.34 18.98
C GLN A 221 9.92 -12.73 18.29
N VAL A 222 9.75 -12.06 17.14
CA VAL A 222 10.87 -11.44 16.39
C VAL A 222 11.58 -10.32 17.18
N LYS A 223 10.86 -9.50 17.94
CA LYS A 223 11.49 -8.50 18.84
C LYS A 223 12.14 -9.15 20.08
N ALA A 224 11.57 -10.24 20.61
CA ALA A 224 12.18 -11.01 21.69
C ALA A 224 13.44 -11.75 21.22
N ASP A 225 13.43 -12.26 19.99
CA ASP A 225 14.57 -12.89 19.31
C ASP A 225 15.67 -11.84 19.08
N LEU A 226 15.37 -10.66 18.53
CA LEU A 226 16.31 -9.54 18.40
C LEU A 226 16.94 -9.11 19.73
N ALA A 227 16.20 -9.19 20.84
CA ALA A 227 16.70 -8.87 22.18
C ALA A 227 17.57 -9.98 22.79
N ALA A 228 17.28 -11.26 22.49
CA ALA A 228 18.08 -12.40 22.92
C ALA A 228 19.42 -12.55 22.16
N ILE A 229 19.49 -11.98 20.95
CA ILE A 229 20.56 -12.21 19.96
C ILE A 229 21.79 -11.31 20.12
N LYS A 230 21.78 -10.29 20.99
CA LYS A 230 23.01 -9.53 21.35
C LYS A 230 24.11 -10.37 22.02
N SER A 231 23.93 -11.69 22.12
CA SER A 231 24.83 -12.63 22.81
C SER A 231 25.46 -13.73 21.94
N GLN A 232 25.29 -13.77 20.61
CA GLN A 232 25.59 -14.99 19.84
C GLN A 232 27.04 -15.21 19.34
N ASP A 233 27.41 -16.50 19.38
CA ASP A 233 28.64 -17.20 18.97
C ASP A 233 29.05 -16.90 17.50
N PRO A 234 30.33 -16.62 17.20
CA PRO A 234 30.86 -16.39 15.85
C PRO A 234 30.44 -17.45 14.80
N ARG A 235 30.20 -18.70 15.21
CA ARG A 235 29.79 -19.80 14.32
C ARG A 235 28.40 -19.60 13.69
N MET A 236 27.52 -18.84 14.32
CA MET A 236 26.18 -18.55 13.76
C MET A 236 26.26 -17.55 12.60
N LYS A 237 27.22 -16.63 12.64
CA LYS A 237 27.41 -15.61 11.58
C LYS A 237 27.81 -16.25 10.25
N GLU A 238 28.68 -17.25 10.30
CA GLU A 238 29.10 -18.01 9.10
C GLU A 238 27.93 -18.80 8.51
N MET A 239 27.14 -19.48 9.35
CA MET A 239 25.93 -20.19 8.90
C MET A 239 24.88 -19.26 8.27
N HIS A 240 24.71 -18.05 8.82
CA HIS A 240 23.78 -17.06 8.27
C HIS A 240 24.22 -16.54 6.90
N SER A 241 25.52 -16.29 6.72
CA SER A 241 26.08 -15.91 5.41
C SER A 241 25.92 -17.03 4.38
N GLU A 242 26.20 -18.28 4.76
CA GLU A 242 26.00 -19.45 3.88
C GLU A 242 24.54 -19.59 3.45
N LEU A 243 23.62 -19.44 4.39
CA LEU A 243 22.19 -19.50 4.13
C LEU A 243 21.73 -18.42 3.15
N LEU A 244 22.19 -17.16 3.31
CA LEU A 244 21.86 -16.09 2.37
C LEU A 244 22.34 -16.39 0.96
N GLU A 245 23.56 -16.91 0.83
CA GLU A 245 24.11 -17.27 -0.47
C GLU A 245 23.28 -18.37 -1.14
N LYS A 246 22.80 -19.36 -0.36
CA LYS A 246 21.88 -20.40 -0.87
C LYS A 246 20.52 -19.85 -1.29
N ILE A 247 19.96 -18.91 -0.53
CA ILE A 247 18.72 -18.22 -0.90
C ILE A 247 18.92 -17.40 -2.18
N ARG A 248 20.04 -16.68 -2.29
CA ARG A 248 20.41 -15.92 -3.50
C ARG A 248 20.47 -16.83 -4.72
N GLN A 249 21.15 -17.97 -4.60
CA GLN A 249 21.27 -18.98 -5.66
C GLN A 249 19.92 -19.55 -6.08
N PHE A 250 19.04 -19.84 -5.11
CA PHE A 250 17.68 -20.30 -5.41
C PHE A 250 16.85 -19.24 -6.15
N CYS A 251 16.99 -17.96 -5.79
CA CYS A 251 16.22 -16.87 -6.40
C CYS A 251 16.71 -16.47 -7.80
N GLU A 252 17.97 -16.77 -8.14
CA GLU A 252 18.64 -16.41 -9.41
C GLU A 252 17.83 -16.83 -10.67
N PRO A 253 17.36 -18.08 -10.83
CA PRO A 253 16.57 -18.49 -11.99
C PRO A 253 15.16 -17.89 -12.06
N TYR A 254 14.62 -17.35 -10.97
CA TYR A 254 13.25 -16.81 -10.91
C TYR A 254 13.19 -15.27 -10.78
N SER A 255 14.15 -14.58 -11.42
CA SER A 255 14.26 -13.11 -11.38
C SER A 255 13.03 -12.34 -11.90
N ASN A 256 12.13 -13.02 -12.61
CA ASN A 256 10.84 -12.50 -13.08
C ASN A 256 9.73 -12.54 -12.00
N VAL A 257 9.94 -13.25 -10.88
CA VAL A 257 9.01 -13.29 -9.75
C VAL A 257 9.33 -12.16 -8.77
N ASP A 258 8.45 -11.15 -8.66
CA ASP A 258 8.67 -9.94 -7.81
C ASP A 258 9.16 -10.26 -6.38
N GLY A 259 8.64 -11.32 -5.76
CA GLY A 259 9.08 -11.72 -4.43
C GLY A 259 10.51 -12.26 -4.38
N LEU A 260 10.88 -13.13 -5.33
CA LEU A 260 12.22 -13.74 -5.38
C LEU A 260 13.28 -12.74 -5.87
N LYS A 261 12.92 -11.84 -6.77
CA LYS A 261 13.80 -10.73 -7.16
C LYS A 261 14.21 -9.88 -5.96
N LYS A 262 13.23 -9.48 -5.13
CA LYS A 262 13.50 -8.71 -3.90
C LYS A 262 14.34 -9.48 -2.89
N MET A 263 14.07 -10.78 -2.70
CA MET A 263 14.89 -11.63 -1.82
C MET A 263 16.34 -11.72 -2.31
N LYS A 264 16.55 -11.87 -3.63
CA LYS A 264 17.87 -11.86 -4.24
C LYS A 264 18.60 -10.55 -3.96
N ASP A 265 17.92 -9.42 -4.14
CA ASP A 265 18.52 -8.10 -3.91
C ASP A 265 18.92 -7.94 -2.43
N ILE A 266 18.05 -8.31 -1.48
CA ILE A 266 18.35 -8.28 -0.04
C ILE A 266 19.54 -9.20 0.31
N ALA A 267 19.59 -10.40 -0.27
CA ALA A 267 20.68 -11.34 -0.04
C ALA A 267 22.02 -10.93 -0.70
N THR A 268 21.99 -10.08 -1.73
CA THR A 268 23.19 -9.65 -2.47
C THR A 268 23.88 -8.46 -1.80
N TYR A 269 23.14 -7.54 -1.19
CA TYR A 269 23.66 -6.27 -0.66
C TYR A 269 23.67 -6.22 0.87
N SER A 270 23.92 -7.35 1.53
CA SER A 270 23.81 -7.46 2.99
C SER A 270 25.10 -7.05 3.72
N ASP A 271 25.07 -5.93 4.45
CA ASP A 271 26.10 -5.57 5.43
C ASP A 271 25.93 -6.32 6.78
N SER A 272 24.78 -6.97 6.96
CA SER A 272 24.42 -7.73 8.16
C SER A 272 23.62 -8.98 7.76
N PRO A 273 24.29 -10.14 7.60
CA PRO A 273 23.68 -11.37 7.10
C PRO A 273 22.41 -11.76 7.86
N MET A 274 22.42 -11.59 9.17
CA MET A 274 21.29 -11.93 10.03
C MET A 274 20.08 -11.01 9.81
N GLN A 275 20.29 -9.71 9.66
CA GLN A 275 19.21 -8.75 9.40
C GLN A 275 18.56 -9.03 8.04
N SER A 276 19.38 -9.29 7.03
CA SER A 276 18.90 -9.65 5.70
C SER A 276 18.15 -10.99 5.68
N LEU A 277 18.55 -11.97 6.50
CA LEU A 277 17.77 -13.21 6.65
C LEU A 277 16.41 -12.98 7.29
N ILE A 278 16.33 -12.12 8.30
CA ILE A 278 15.04 -11.77 8.92
C ILE A 278 14.11 -11.14 7.88
N GLU A 279 14.62 -10.21 7.07
CA GLU A 279 13.86 -9.56 6.01
C GLU A 279 13.40 -10.56 4.93
N VAL A 280 14.27 -11.49 4.55
CA VAL A 280 13.97 -12.55 3.57
C VAL A 280 12.93 -13.54 4.12
N ILE A 281 13.02 -13.96 5.38
CA ILE A 281 12.03 -14.84 6.03
C ILE A 281 10.67 -14.14 6.13
N GLN A 282 10.66 -12.86 6.52
CA GLN A 282 9.42 -12.08 6.55
C GLN A 282 8.80 -12.01 5.16
N LEU A 283 9.59 -11.66 4.15
CA LEU A 283 9.12 -11.60 2.78
C LEU A 283 8.58 -12.96 2.30
N ALA A 284 9.14 -14.08 2.76
CA ALA A 284 8.65 -15.42 2.48
C ALA A 284 7.30 -15.69 3.15
N ASP A 285 7.15 -15.34 4.43
CA ASP A 285 5.89 -15.46 5.16
C ASP A 285 4.76 -14.62 4.55
N TRP A 286 5.11 -13.49 3.92
CA TRP A 286 4.17 -12.67 3.17
C TRP A 286 3.80 -13.24 1.79
N LYS A 287 4.68 -14.02 1.17
CA LYS A 287 4.53 -14.51 -0.20
C LYS A 287 4.00 -15.93 -0.27
N LYS A 288 4.08 -16.70 0.81
CA LYS A 288 3.50 -18.04 0.92
C LYS A 288 1.97 -18.00 0.87
N SER A 289 1.37 -19.07 0.37
CA SER A 289 -0.07 -19.26 0.25
C SER A 289 -0.61 -19.99 1.48
N ASP A 290 -1.52 -19.37 2.22
CA ASP A 290 -2.01 -19.93 3.50
C ASP A 290 -3.13 -20.99 3.33
N SER A 291 -3.58 -21.28 2.10
CA SER A 291 -4.62 -22.29 1.82
C SER A 291 -4.42 -23.00 0.48
N ASP A 292 -4.96 -24.22 0.34
CA ASP A 292 -4.91 -24.99 -0.92
C ASP A 292 -5.66 -24.29 -2.06
N PHE A 293 -6.67 -23.48 -1.73
CA PHE A 293 -7.35 -22.60 -2.68
C PHE A 293 -6.41 -21.51 -3.22
N THR A 294 -5.66 -20.83 -2.34
CA THR A 294 -4.65 -19.83 -2.76
C THR A 294 -3.48 -20.47 -3.53
N LYS A 295 -3.04 -21.67 -3.16
CA LYS A 295 -2.03 -22.43 -3.92
C LYS A 295 -2.52 -22.73 -5.34
N GLY A 296 -3.77 -23.17 -5.48
CA GLY A 296 -4.40 -23.41 -6.79
C GLY A 296 -4.53 -22.13 -7.63
N TRP A 297 -4.86 -21.01 -7.00
CA TRP A 297 -4.95 -19.70 -7.68
C TRP A 297 -3.59 -19.17 -8.12
N HIS A 298 -2.55 -19.29 -7.28
CA HIS A 298 -1.18 -18.89 -7.61
C HIS A 298 -0.56 -19.75 -8.72
N ASN A 299 -0.84 -21.06 -8.73
CA ASN A 299 -0.40 -21.96 -9.78
C ASN A 299 -1.12 -21.72 -11.11
N LYS A 300 -2.46 -21.49 -11.10
CA LYS A 300 -3.24 -21.32 -12.35
C LYS A 300 -3.25 -19.90 -12.93
N MET A 301 -3.23 -18.86 -12.11
CA MET A 301 -3.40 -17.46 -12.59
C MET A 301 -2.09 -16.65 -12.63
N ARG A 302 -1.05 -17.08 -11.90
CA ARG A 302 0.24 -16.37 -11.84
C ARG A 302 1.45 -17.18 -12.29
N GLY A 303 1.24 -18.42 -12.76
CA GLY A 303 2.31 -19.27 -13.30
C GLY A 303 3.44 -19.56 -12.31
N ARG A 304 3.16 -19.55 -11.00
CA ARG A 304 4.17 -19.83 -9.96
C ARG A 304 4.48 -21.33 -9.96
N ALA A 305 5.76 -21.67 -10.08
CA ALA A 305 6.21 -23.06 -10.00
C ALA A 305 5.99 -23.62 -8.58
N PRO A 306 5.60 -24.90 -8.42
CA PRO A 306 5.39 -25.54 -7.12
C PRO A 306 6.60 -25.42 -6.18
N GLU A 307 7.81 -25.55 -6.73
CA GLU A 307 9.08 -25.38 -6.02
C GLU A 307 9.27 -23.99 -5.39
N VAL A 308 8.75 -22.93 -6.03
CA VAL A 308 8.80 -21.55 -5.50
C VAL A 308 7.84 -21.39 -4.31
N GLU A 309 6.69 -22.06 -4.36
CA GLU A 309 5.74 -22.05 -3.26
C GLU A 309 6.28 -22.85 -2.06
N GLU A 310 6.86 -24.02 -2.31
CA GLU A 310 7.53 -24.83 -1.29
C GLU A 310 8.70 -24.06 -0.64
N PHE A 311 9.49 -23.36 -1.45
CA PHE A 311 10.54 -22.47 -0.95
C PHE A 311 10.01 -21.41 0.02
N TYR A 312 8.94 -20.69 -0.33
CA TYR A 312 8.34 -19.71 0.59
C TYR A 312 7.83 -20.34 1.88
N GLN A 313 7.20 -21.52 1.80
CA GLN A 313 6.67 -22.23 2.95
C GLN A 313 7.78 -22.69 3.90
N ASN A 314 8.87 -23.24 3.36
CA ASN A 314 9.99 -23.73 4.14
C ASN A 314 10.80 -22.58 4.74
N LEU A 315 11.02 -21.51 3.97
CA LEU A 315 11.74 -20.32 4.43
C LEU A 315 10.96 -19.58 5.53
N ALA A 316 9.63 -19.53 5.43
CA ALA A 316 8.78 -18.90 6.46
C ALA A 316 8.72 -19.69 7.79
N LYS A 317 9.09 -20.97 7.79
CA LYS A 317 9.14 -21.83 8.99
C LYS A 317 10.52 -21.85 9.65
N LEU A 318 11.50 -21.15 9.06
CA LEU A 318 12.89 -21.23 9.47
C LEU A 318 13.13 -20.56 10.83
N GLU A 319 13.77 -21.29 11.74
CA GLU A 319 14.18 -20.78 13.06
C GLU A 319 15.67 -20.42 13.04
N LEU A 320 16.00 -19.13 12.87
CA LEU A 320 17.39 -18.66 12.73
C LEU A 320 18.29 -18.91 13.96
N ASN A 321 17.68 -19.12 15.13
CA ASN A 321 18.37 -19.40 16.39
C ASN A 321 18.59 -20.91 16.63
N ASN A 322 18.09 -21.75 15.73
CA ASN A 322 18.19 -23.20 15.81
C ASN A 322 19.11 -23.70 14.67
N PRO A 323 20.38 -24.04 14.96
CA PRO A 323 21.34 -24.47 13.94
C PRO A 323 20.86 -25.67 13.11
N GLU A 324 20.08 -26.58 13.70
CA GLU A 324 19.55 -27.74 12.98
C GLU A 324 18.44 -27.32 12.01
N SER A 325 17.56 -26.38 12.38
CA SER A 325 16.57 -25.79 11.45
C SER A 325 17.24 -25.13 10.23
N VAL A 326 18.34 -24.41 10.45
CA VAL A 326 19.15 -23.79 9.37
C VAL A 326 19.80 -24.84 8.48
N LYS A 327 20.40 -25.89 9.04
CA LYS A 327 20.99 -26.99 8.27
C LYS A 327 19.96 -27.75 7.45
N GLU A 328 18.81 -28.08 8.03
CA GLU A 328 17.72 -28.78 7.35
C GLU A 328 17.22 -27.99 6.13
N PHE A 329 17.06 -26.67 6.30
CA PHE A 329 16.65 -25.81 5.20
C PHE A 329 17.73 -25.71 4.11
N ILE A 330 19.00 -25.51 4.47
CA ILE A 330 20.12 -25.52 3.50
C ILE A 330 20.15 -26.85 2.72
N ASN A 331 19.96 -27.97 3.41
CA ASN A 331 19.92 -29.30 2.80
C ASN A 331 18.72 -29.46 1.85
N SER A 332 17.56 -28.86 2.16
CA SER A 332 16.39 -28.87 1.27
C SER A 332 16.66 -28.14 -0.04
N LEU A 333 17.42 -27.03 0.00
CA LEU A 333 17.80 -26.27 -1.19
C LEU A 333 18.85 -27.00 -2.06
N ASN A 334 19.60 -27.95 -1.48
CA ASN A 334 20.63 -28.71 -2.19
C ASN A 334 20.08 -29.98 -2.87
N LYS A 335 18.85 -30.42 -2.56
CA LYS A 335 18.29 -31.68 -3.09
C LYS A 335 17.98 -31.66 -4.60
N ASP A 336 17.90 -30.49 -5.23
CA ASP A 336 17.56 -30.33 -6.66
C ASP A 336 18.74 -30.43 -7.65
N LYS A 337 19.92 -30.91 -7.22
CA LYS A 337 21.08 -31.16 -8.12
C LYS A 337 21.41 -32.63 -8.35
N THR A 338 20.57 -33.57 -7.91
CA THR A 338 20.87 -35.02 -7.99
C THR A 338 19.89 -35.86 -8.80
N GLN A 339 19.03 -35.23 -9.62
CA GLN A 339 18.28 -35.91 -10.68
C GLN A 339 18.67 -35.38 -12.06
N ASP A 340 19.95 -35.52 -12.40
CA ASP A 340 20.41 -35.60 -13.79
C ASP A 340 21.85 -36.10 -13.74
N ASN A 341 22.01 -37.43 -13.78
CA ASN A 341 23.18 -38.18 -14.25
C ASN A 341 23.06 -39.66 -13.82
N ALA A 342 22.14 -40.39 -14.45
CA ALA A 342 22.35 -41.81 -14.69
C ALA A 342 22.58 -41.96 -16.19
N PRO A 343 23.82 -42.20 -16.65
CA PRO A 343 24.09 -42.49 -18.05
C PRO A 343 23.50 -43.87 -18.35
N ASN A 344 22.45 -43.91 -19.16
CA ASN A 344 21.96 -45.14 -19.74
C ASN A 344 22.92 -45.52 -20.88
N ASN A 345 24.07 -46.07 -20.52
CA ASN A 345 24.92 -46.83 -21.44
C ASN A 345 24.40 -48.27 -21.49
N ASN A 346 24.11 -48.69 -22.72
CA ASN A 346 23.75 -50.03 -23.20
C ASN A 346 24.32 -51.22 -22.41
N PHE A 347 23.60 -52.35 -22.42
CA PHE A 347 23.96 -53.57 -23.18
C PHE A 347 23.01 -54.73 -22.83
N GLY A 348 22.60 -55.50 -23.85
CA GLY A 348 22.07 -56.87 -23.71
C GLY A 348 20.77 -57.13 -24.41
#